data_AF-B6E5G3-F1
#
_entry.id   AF-B6E5G3-F1
#
_cell.length_a   1.000
_cell.length_b   1.000
_cell.length_c   1.000
_cell.angle_alpha   90.00
_cell.angle_beta   90.00
_cell.angle_gamma   90.00
#
_symmetry.space_group_name_H-M   'P 1'
#
loop_
_entity.id
_entity.type
_entity.pdbx_description
1 polymer ?
#
loop_
_entity_poly.entity_id
_entity_poly.type
_entity_poly.pdbx_seq_one_letter_code
_entity_poly.pdbx_strand_id
1 'polypeptide(L)'
;THGVNSTGSCSWKIYVKGGIVTWETQQTDYPRTRPDLPNHEPRGCARGASYSWYLYSANRVKHPLIRRRLVELWRAERKTKGPVEAWAAIVEDPVKARAYRAIRGLGGFVRAKWDEVEEIIAAANVYTTKQYGPDRVVGFSPIPAMSMVSYAAGSRYLSLIGGVCMSFYDWYCDLPPSSPQTWGEQTDVPESADWYNSTFLILWG
;
A
#
# COMPACT_ATOMS: atom_id res chain seq x y z
N THR A 1 -14.06 -3.36 -7.63
CA THR A 1 -13.06 -2.39 -8.10
C THR A 1 -11.67 -2.85 -7.74
N HIS A 2 -10.62 -2.16 -8.18
CA HIS A 2 -9.21 -2.50 -7.92
C HIS A 2 -8.48 -1.34 -7.24
N GLY A 3 -7.88 -1.59 -6.08
CA GLY A 3 -7.04 -0.62 -5.36
C GLY A 3 -5.63 -0.55 -5.92
N VAL A 4 -5.50 -0.13 -7.18
CA VAL A 4 -4.22 0.00 -7.90
C VAL A 4 -4.15 1.33 -8.63
N ASN A 5 -2.98 2.00 -8.56
CA ASN A 5 -2.75 3.31 -9.19
C ASN A 5 -2.80 3.18 -10.71
N SER A 6 -3.96 3.44 -11.29
CA SER A 6 -4.24 3.19 -12.71
C SER A 6 -5.22 4.19 -13.32
N THR A 7 -5.70 5.16 -12.51
CA THR A 7 -6.80 6.11 -12.81
C THR A 7 -8.16 5.48 -13.22
N GLY A 8 -8.21 4.17 -13.43
CA GLY A 8 -9.36 3.49 -14.01
C GLY A 8 -10.63 3.55 -13.16
N SER A 9 -10.53 3.35 -11.83
CA SER A 9 -11.69 3.34 -10.92
C SER A 9 -12.87 2.48 -11.39
N CYS A 10 -12.57 1.36 -12.08
CA CYS A 10 -13.58 0.54 -12.74
C CYS A 10 -14.29 -0.36 -11.70
N SER A 11 -15.63 -0.36 -11.73
CA SER A 11 -16.45 -1.33 -11.00
C SER A 11 -16.54 -2.67 -11.75
N TRP A 12 -16.56 -3.77 -10.98
CA TRP A 12 -16.52 -5.15 -11.49
C TRP A 12 -17.51 -6.03 -10.74
N LYS A 13 -18.13 -6.96 -11.47
CA LYS A 13 -18.87 -8.11 -10.94
C LYS A 13 -17.86 -9.19 -10.59
N ILE A 14 -17.81 -9.57 -9.31
CA ILE A 14 -16.95 -10.66 -8.83
C ILE A 14 -17.78 -11.93 -8.77
N TYR A 15 -17.37 -12.95 -9.52
CA TYR A 15 -18.10 -14.21 -9.58
C TYR A 15 -17.57 -15.18 -8.55
N VAL A 16 -18.48 -15.69 -7.71
CA VAL A 16 -18.21 -16.74 -6.74
C VAL A 16 -18.89 -18.02 -7.23
N LYS A 17 -18.12 -19.10 -7.37
CA LYS A 17 -18.61 -20.41 -7.78
C LYS A 17 -17.95 -21.48 -6.91
N GLY A 18 -18.76 -22.33 -6.29
CA GLY A 18 -18.26 -23.34 -5.33
C GLY A 18 -17.66 -22.74 -4.06
N GLY A 19 -18.12 -21.55 -3.65
CA GLY A 19 -17.62 -20.87 -2.44
C GLY A 19 -16.26 -20.17 -2.61
N ILE A 20 -15.71 -20.14 -3.83
CA ILE A 20 -14.46 -19.43 -4.15
C ILE A 20 -14.70 -18.41 -5.25
N VAL A 21 -13.90 -17.35 -5.28
CA VAL A 21 -13.88 -16.40 -6.39
C VAL A 21 -13.24 -17.08 -7.60
N THR A 22 -13.88 -17.01 -8.77
CA THR A 22 -13.40 -17.70 -9.97
C THR A 22 -12.97 -16.76 -11.10
N TRP A 23 -13.72 -15.69 -11.36
CA TRP A 23 -13.37 -14.67 -12.35
C TRP A 23 -14.13 -13.37 -12.08
N GLU A 24 -13.89 -12.36 -12.91
CA GLU A 24 -14.59 -11.09 -12.89
C GLU A 24 -15.03 -10.65 -14.30
N THR A 25 -16.11 -9.87 -14.37
CA THR A 25 -16.50 -9.10 -15.57
C THR A 25 -16.82 -7.67 -15.15
N GLN A 26 -16.72 -6.70 -16.05
CA GLN A 26 -17.05 -5.32 -15.70
C GLN A 26 -18.52 -5.17 -15.29
N GLN A 27 -18.77 -4.18 -14.41
CA GLN A 27 -20.10 -3.63 -14.22
C GLN A 27 -20.43 -2.66 -15.37
N THR A 28 -21.72 -2.49 -15.65
CA THR A 28 -22.21 -1.63 -16.74
C THR A 28 -23.32 -0.68 -16.29
N ASP A 29 -23.50 -0.55 -14.97
CA ASP A 29 -24.61 0.15 -14.31
C ASP A 29 -24.19 1.50 -13.73
N TYR A 30 -23.12 2.11 -14.25
CA TYR A 30 -22.77 3.48 -13.89
C TYR A 30 -23.95 4.41 -14.21
N PRO A 31 -24.19 5.46 -13.39
CA PRO A 31 -25.12 6.52 -13.76
C PRO A 31 -24.83 7.04 -15.16
N ARG A 32 -25.87 7.12 -15.99
CA ARG A 32 -25.74 7.52 -17.39
C ARG A 32 -25.29 8.97 -17.49
N THR A 33 -24.51 9.27 -18.53
CA THR A 33 -24.15 10.64 -18.90
C THR A 33 -25.35 11.34 -19.54
N ARG A 34 -25.17 12.61 -19.94
CA ARG A 34 -26.19 13.35 -20.68
C ARG A 34 -26.55 12.64 -22.00
N PRO A 35 -27.76 12.84 -22.56
CA PRO A 35 -28.19 12.14 -23.78
C PRO A 35 -27.28 12.33 -25.00
N ASP A 36 -26.54 13.43 -25.05
CA ASP A 36 -25.60 13.80 -26.12
C ASP A 36 -24.18 13.25 -25.91
N LEU A 37 -23.91 12.58 -24.79
CA LEU A 37 -22.62 12.00 -24.45
C LEU A 37 -22.67 10.46 -24.44
N PRO A 38 -21.56 9.77 -24.80
CA PRO A 38 -21.45 8.33 -24.57
C PRO A 38 -21.43 8.03 -23.07
N ASN A 39 -21.94 6.86 -22.67
CA ASN A 39 -21.86 6.38 -21.29
C ASN A 39 -20.47 5.81 -20.99
N HIS A 40 -20.14 5.67 -19.70
CA HIS A 40 -18.85 5.17 -19.24
C HIS A 40 -18.68 3.65 -19.35
N GLU A 41 -19.77 2.90 -19.38
CA GLU A 41 -19.72 1.44 -19.42
C GLU A 41 -19.02 0.92 -20.69
N PRO A 42 -18.29 -0.21 -20.62
CA PRO A 42 -18.05 -1.05 -19.44
C PRO A 42 -16.82 -0.64 -18.61
N ARG A 43 -16.02 0.35 -19.04
CA ARG A 43 -14.64 0.58 -18.55
C ARG A 43 -13.83 -0.74 -18.55
N GLY A 44 -12.92 -0.88 -17.59
CA GLY A 44 -12.09 -2.08 -17.39
C GLY A 44 -10.83 -2.10 -18.25
N CYS A 45 -9.94 -3.05 -17.95
CA CYS A 45 -8.72 -3.27 -18.71
C CYS A 45 -8.24 -4.73 -18.51
N ALA A 46 -7.33 -5.18 -19.37
CA ALA A 46 -6.78 -6.55 -19.30
C ALA A 46 -6.12 -6.88 -17.95
N ARG A 47 -5.55 -5.88 -17.26
CA ARG A 47 -4.92 -6.05 -15.94
C ARG A 47 -5.97 -6.26 -14.84
N GLY A 48 -7.10 -5.57 -14.93
CA GLY A 48 -8.22 -5.78 -14.01
C GLY A 48 -8.89 -7.14 -14.22
N ALA A 49 -9.01 -7.59 -15.47
CA ALA A 49 -9.62 -8.87 -15.83
C ALA A 49 -8.81 -10.12 -15.40
N SER A 50 -7.59 -9.94 -14.91
CA SER A 50 -6.74 -11.03 -14.43
C SER A 50 -6.54 -11.01 -12.91
N TYR A 51 -7.21 -10.13 -12.19
CA TYR A 51 -6.96 -9.92 -10.77
C TYR A 51 -7.37 -11.13 -9.91
N SER A 52 -8.44 -11.84 -10.30
CA SER A 52 -8.88 -13.11 -9.67
C SER A 52 -7.76 -14.14 -9.50
N TRP A 53 -6.77 -14.14 -10.39
CA TRP A 53 -5.62 -15.05 -10.33
C TRP A 53 -4.90 -14.98 -8.98
N TYR A 54 -4.75 -13.79 -8.39
CA TYR A 54 -3.96 -13.59 -7.17
C TYR A 54 -4.53 -14.26 -5.93
N LEU A 55 -5.84 -14.57 -5.90
CA LEU A 55 -6.50 -15.02 -4.67
C LEU A 55 -5.93 -16.36 -4.17
N TYR A 56 -5.61 -17.26 -5.10
CA TYR A 56 -5.15 -18.62 -4.80
C TYR A 56 -3.86 -19.00 -5.53
N SER A 57 -3.20 -18.06 -6.23
CA SER A 57 -1.96 -18.34 -6.93
C SER A 57 -0.83 -18.77 -6.00
N ALA A 58 0.19 -19.38 -6.58
CA ALA A 58 1.38 -19.84 -5.87
C ALA A 58 2.12 -18.71 -5.13
N ASN A 59 1.92 -17.44 -5.52
CA ASN A 59 2.59 -16.28 -4.93
C ASN A 59 1.75 -15.57 -3.85
N ARG A 60 0.59 -16.11 -3.46
CA ARG A 60 -0.26 -15.52 -2.43
C ARG A 60 0.42 -15.59 -1.05
N VAL A 61 0.57 -14.44 -0.39
CA VAL A 61 0.98 -14.39 1.03
C VAL A 61 -0.18 -14.87 1.90
N LYS A 62 0.00 -16.01 2.58
CA LYS A 62 -1.04 -16.68 3.41
C LYS A 62 -0.87 -16.46 4.91
N HIS A 63 0.33 -16.14 5.36
CA HIS A 63 0.68 -16.01 6.77
C HIS A 63 1.63 -14.84 6.97
N PRO A 64 1.72 -14.29 8.21
CA PRO A 64 2.83 -13.43 8.59
C PRO A 64 4.15 -14.15 8.33
N LEU A 65 5.07 -13.46 7.66
CA LEU A 65 6.41 -13.95 7.37
C LEU A 65 7.43 -13.04 8.05
N ILE A 66 8.43 -13.63 8.69
CA ILE A 66 9.53 -12.91 9.32
C ILE A 66 10.86 -13.55 8.94
N ARG A 67 11.93 -12.75 8.86
CA ARG A 67 13.27 -13.29 8.58
C ARG A 67 13.68 -14.18 9.75
N ARG A 68 14.07 -15.43 9.46
CA ARG A 68 14.49 -16.42 10.47
C ARG A 68 15.49 -15.86 11.47
N ARG A 69 16.54 -15.19 10.99
CA ARG A 69 17.60 -14.63 11.84
C ARG A 69 17.08 -13.59 12.83
N LEU A 70 16.10 -12.78 12.44
CA LEU A 70 15.51 -11.79 13.33
C LEU A 70 14.67 -12.46 14.42
N VAL A 71 13.82 -13.42 14.04
CA VAL A 71 12.93 -14.07 15.02
C VAL A 71 13.68 -14.98 16.00
N GLU A 72 14.79 -15.58 15.58
CA GLU A 72 15.68 -16.34 16.49
C GLU A 72 16.30 -15.43 17.55
N LEU A 73 16.79 -14.24 17.16
CA LEU A 73 17.30 -13.23 18.10
C LEU A 73 16.19 -12.73 19.03
N TRP A 74 15.02 -12.39 18.47
CA TRP A 74 13.85 -11.97 19.23
C TRP A 74 13.46 -12.97 20.30
N ARG A 75 13.27 -14.23 19.92
CA ARG A 75 12.90 -15.31 20.84
C ARG A 75 13.98 -15.57 21.89
N ALA A 76 15.26 -15.40 21.57
CA ALA A 76 16.34 -15.55 22.53
C ALA A 76 16.29 -14.45 23.61
N GLU A 77 16.13 -13.19 23.21
CA GLU A 77 16.08 -12.06 24.14
C GLU A 77 14.77 -12.03 24.95
N ARG A 78 13.64 -12.37 24.33
CA ARG A 78 12.32 -12.41 24.98
C ARG A 78 12.17 -13.45 26.08
N LYS A 79 13.10 -14.40 26.21
CA LYS A 79 13.11 -15.38 27.33
C LYS A 79 13.26 -14.71 28.70
N THR A 80 14.00 -13.60 28.76
CA THR A 80 14.35 -12.95 30.03
C THR A 80 14.04 -11.46 30.07
N LYS A 81 13.67 -10.87 28.93
CA LYS A 81 13.40 -9.42 28.80
C LYS A 81 11.96 -9.14 28.39
N GLY A 82 11.45 -7.99 28.82
CA GLY A 82 10.22 -7.41 28.27
C GLY A 82 10.37 -7.08 26.78
N PRO A 83 9.27 -6.83 26.05
CA PRO A 83 9.31 -6.64 24.59
C PRO A 83 10.23 -5.51 24.13
N VAL A 84 10.16 -4.35 24.78
CA VAL A 84 10.95 -3.17 24.40
C VAL A 84 12.43 -3.35 24.74
N GLU A 85 12.73 -3.95 25.90
CA GLU A 85 14.11 -4.27 26.31
C GLU A 85 14.73 -5.36 25.43
N ALA A 86 13.93 -6.34 24.99
CA ALA A 86 14.36 -7.37 24.05
C ALA A 86 14.71 -6.77 22.69
N TRP A 87 13.90 -5.82 22.19
CA TRP A 87 14.23 -5.11 20.96
C TRP A 87 15.52 -4.29 21.11
N ALA A 88 15.66 -3.52 22.20
CA ALA A 88 16.86 -2.75 22.51
C ALA A 88 18.13 -3.63 22.46
N ALA A 89 18.10 -4.79 23.14
CA ALA A 89 19.21 -5.74 23.19
C ALA A 89 19.62 -6.32 21.83
N ILE A 90 18.76 -6.22 20.81
CA ILE A 90 19.05 -6.66 19.42
C ILE A 90 19.60 -5.51 18.60
N VAL A 91 19.02 -4.31 18.69
CA VAL A 91 19.37 -3.19 17.81
C VAL A 91 20.56 -2.37 18.29
N GLU A 92 20.85 -2.38 19.59
CA GLU A 92 22.01 -1.71 20.18
C GLU A 92 23.29 -2.55 20.07
N ASP A 93 23.17 -3.87 19.92
CA ASP A 93 24.30 -4.75 19.63
C ASP A 93 24.59 -4.73 18.12
N PRO A 94 25.75 -4.18 17.67
CA PRO A 94 26.06 -4.07 16.26
C PRO A 94 26.21 -5.44 15.57
N VAL A 95 26.62 -6.48 16.30
CA VAL A 95 26.76 -7.84 15.76
C VAL A 95 25.39 -8.44 15.49
N LYS A 96 24.46 -8.35 16.46
CA LYS A 96 23.08 -8.83 16.29
C LYS A 96 22.32 -8.03 15.24
N ALA A 97 22.43 -6.71 15.25
CA ALA A 97 21.79 -5.84 14.27
C ALA A 97 22.27 -6.16 12.84
N ARG A 98 23.57 -6.34 12.65
CA ARG A 98 24.15 -6.71 11.34
C ARG A 98 23.68 -8.09 10.88
N ALA A 99 23.55 -9.05 11.80
CA ALA A 99 23.23 -10.44 11.48
C ALA A 99 21.93 -10.60 10.68
N TYR A 100 20.88 -9.83 10.98
CA TYR A 100 19.63 -9.90 10.22
C TYR A 100 19.54 -8.86 9.09
N ARG A 101 20.21 -7.71 9.22
CA ARG A 101 20.17 -6.63 8.20
C ARG A 101 20.95 -6.97 6.94
N ALA A 102 22.13 -7.60 7.08
CA ALA A 102 23.01 -7.93 5.95
C ALA A 102 22.43 -8.99 4.98
N ILE A 103 21.39 -9.71 5.41
CA ILE A 103 20.76 -10.79 4.63
C ILE A 103 19.36 -10.41 4.11
N ARG A 104 19.02 -9.12 4.09
CA ARG A 104 17.78 -8.65 3.44
C ARG A 104 17.87 -8.91 1.94
N GLY A 105 16.84 -9.55 1.36
CA GLY A 105 16.82 -9.96 -0.05
C GLY A 105 17.37 -11.38 -0.31
N LEU A 106 17.95 -12.07 0.68
CA LEU A 106 18.64 -13.36 0.48
C LEU A 106 17.84 -14.59 0.97
N GLY A 107 16.50 -14.53 0.93
CA GLY A 107 15.64 -15.64 1.36
C GLY A 107 15.67 -15.92 2.88
N GLY A 108 15.12 -17.06 3.31
CA GLY A 108 15.06 -17.43 4.74
C GLY A 108 13.91 -16.80 5.52
N PHE A 109 12.76 -16.60 4.88
CA PHE A 109 11.51 -16.29 5.58
C PHE A 109 10.98 -17.55 6.27
N VAL A 110 10.42 -17.36 7.46
CA VAL A 110 9.69 -18.39 8.20
C VAL A 110 8.31 -17.87 8.55
N ARG A 111 7.34 -18.79 8.65
CA ARG A 111 6.00 -18.49 9.12
C ARG A 111 6.03 -18.02 10.58
N ALA A 112 5.30 -16.95 10.87
CA ALA A 112 5.08 -16.42 12.21
C ALA A 112 3.58 -16.37 12.55
N LYS A 113 3.27 -16.04 13.79
CA LYS A 113 1.92 -15.72 14.27
C LYS A 113 1.73 -14.20 14.29
N TRP A 114 0.48 -13.74 14.17
CA TRP A 114 0.14 -12.32 14.25
C TRP A 114 0.64 -11.69 15.56
N ASP A 115 0.30 -12.29 16.70
CA ASP A 115 0.74 -11.80 18.02
C ASP A 115 2.26 -11.60 18.13
N GLU A 116 3.05 -12.51 17.54
CA GLU A 116 4.52 -12.43 17.57
C GLU A 116 5.04 -11.26 16.72
N VAL A 117 4.51 -11.07 15.50
CA VAL A 117 4.98 -9.98 14.64
C VAL A 117 4.46 -8.63 15.11
N GLU A 118 3.24 -8.56 15.64
CA GLU A 118 2.64 -7.35 16.19
C GLU A 118 3.38 -6.88 17.45
N GLU A 119 3.75 -7.81 18.36
CA GLU A 119 4.57 -7.47 19.53
C GLU A 119 5.94 -6.92 19.12
N ILE A 120 6.60 -7.53 18.11
CA ILE A 120 7.89 -7.05 17.59
C ILE A 120 7.74 -5.64 17.00
N ILE A 121 6.73 -5.40 16.16
CA ILE A 121 6.49 -4.11 15.50
C ILE A 121 6.21 -3.03 16.56
N ALA A 122 5.33 -3.32 17.53
CA ALA A 122 5.00 -2.38 18.59
C ALA A 122 6.22 -2.08 19.47
N ALA A 123 6.99 -3.09 19.88
CA ALA A 123 8.20 -2.91 20.67
C ALA A 123 9.24 -2.07 19.93
N ALA A 124 9.42 -2.31 18.63
CA ALA A 124 10.31 -1.52 17.79
C ALA A 124 9.88 -0.05 17.71
N ASN A 125 8.58 0.20 17.49
CA ASN A 125 8.05 1.56 17.40
C ASN A 125 8.15 2.31 18.74
N VAL A 126 7.83 1.65 19.86
CA VAL A 126 7.96 2.23 21.21
C VAL A 126 9.41 2.56 21.52
N TYR A 127 10.34 1.62 21.28
CA TYR A 127 11.77 1.85 21.47
C TYR A 127 12.27 3.04 20.64
N THR A 128 12.00 3.04 19.33
CA THR A 128 12.46 4.09 18.43
C THR A 128 11.90 5.45 18.83
N THR A 129 10.59 5.51 19.14
CA THR A 129 9.94 6.75 19.58
C THR A 129 10.55 7.28 20.86
N LYS A 130 10.78 6.41 21.85
CA LYS A 130 11.34 6.78 23.15
C LYS A 130 12.79 7.26 23.04
N GLN A 131 13.63 6.60 22.24
CA GLN A 131 15.07 6.89 22.18
C GLN A 131 15.43 8.00 21.19
N TYR A 132 14.69 8.13 20.08
CA TYR A 132 15.09 8.98 18.97
C TYR A 132 14.00 9.98 18.53
N GLY A 133 12.80 9.88 19.09
CA GLY A 133 11.64 10.67 18.67
C GLY A 133 10.71 9.90 17.72
N PRO A 134 9.42 10.27 17.70
CA PRO A 134 8.41 9.57 16.91
C PRO A 134 8.60 9.72 15.40
N ASP A 135 9.24 10.81 14.97
CA ASP A 135 9.55 11.11 13.56
C ASP A 135 10.61 10.17 12.93
N ARG A 136 11.23 9.28 13.73
CA ARG A 136 12.07 8.16 13.24
C ARG A 136 11.25 6.91 12.89
N VAL A 137 9.94 6.95 13.09
CA VAL A 137 8.98 5.95 12.60
C VAL A 137 8.28 6.53 11.36
N VAL A 138 8.51 5.90 10.22
CA VAL A 138 8.08 6.41 8.91
C VAL A 138 7.24 5.37 8.19
N GLY A 139 6.17 5.82 7.53
CA GLY A 139 5.39 5.00 6.60
C GLY A 139 5.32 5.61 5.21
N PHE A 140 5.37 4.74 4.21
CA PHE A 140 5.16 5.08 2.82
C PHE A 140 3.96 4.27 2.30
N SER A 141 2.89 4.97 1.95
CA SER A 141 1.71 4.40 1.30
C SER A 141 1.20 5.43 0.29
N PRO A 142 1.13 5.12 -1.01
CA PRO A 142 0.78 6.09 -2.03
C PRO A 142 -0.74 6.12 -2.33
N ILE A 143 -1.18 7.15 -3.05
CA ILE A 143 -2.46 7.24 -3.78
C ILE A 143 -3.69 6.78 -2.94
N PRO A 144 -4.20 7.61 -2.02
CA PRO A 144 -5.36 7.25 -1.21
C PRO A 144 -6.64 7.02 -2.04
N ALA A 145 -6.76 7.65 -3.21
CA ALA A 145 -7.95 7.57 -4.06
C ALA A 145 -8.32 6.14 -4.50
N MET A 146 -7.35 5.23 -4.63
CA MET A 146 -7.62 3.86 -5.08
C MET A 146 -8.19 2.96 -3.97
N SER A 147 -7.95 3.29 -2.69
CA SER A 147 -8.40 2.51 -1.54
C SER A 147 -8.28 3.32 -0.25
N MET A 148 -9.21 4.27 -0.04
CA MET A 148 -9.11 5.33 0.97
C MET A 148 -8.89 4.81 2.39
N VAL A 149 -9.68 3.84 2.83
CA VAL A 149 -9.57 3.29 4.20
C VAL A 149 -8.31 2.45 4.36
N SER A 150 -7.87 1.75 3.31
CA SER A 150 -6.61 1.00 3.33
C SER A 150 -5.40 1.92 3.49
N TYR A 151 -5.40 3.08 2.81
CA TYR A 151 -4.40 4.13 3.05
C TYR A 151 -4.52 4.69 4.47
N ALA A 152 -5.73 5.02 4.90
CA ALA A 152 -6.01 5.65 6.19
C ALA A 152 -5.59 4.79 7.38
N ALA A 153 -5.61 3.46 7.25
CA ALA A 153 -5.25 2.54 8.32
C ALA A 153 -3.81 2.80 8.83
N GLY A 154 -2.84 2.87 7.91
CA GLY A 154 -1.44 3.11 8.26
C GLY A 154 -1.16 4.56 8.62
N SER A 155 -1.69 5.51 7.84
CA SER A 155 -1.46 6.94 8.09
C SER A 155 -2.07 7.40 9.40
N ARG A 156 -3.28 6.95 9.75
CA ARG A 156 -3.90 7.25 11.06
C ARG A 156 -3.05 6.72 12.21
N TYR A 157 -2.57 5.47 12.14
CA TYR A 157 -1.70 4.92 13.17
C TYR A 157 -0.44 5.78 13.36
N LEU A 158 0.25 6.10 12.26
CA LEU A 158 1.47 6.90 12.29
C LEU A 158 1.21 8.30 12.84
N SER A 159 0.19 9.00 12.34
CA SER A 159 -0.15 10.34 12.82
C SER A 159 -0.50 10.37 14.31
N LEU A 160 -1.18 9.33 14.83
CA LEU A 160 -1.50 9.24 16.25
C LEU A 160 -0.26 9.07 17.14
N ILE A 161 0.76 8.35 16.67
CA ILE A 161 2.02 8.17 17.41
C ILE A 161 3.05 9.27 17.12
N GLY A 162 2.76 10.23 16.23
CA GLY A 162 3.67 11.29 15.80
C GLY A 162 4.69 10.90 14.73
N GLY A 163 4.48 9.76 14.06
CA GLY A 163 5.31 9.29 12.94
C GLY A 163 5.10 10.05 11.64
N VAL A 164 6.01 9.87 10.68
CA VAL A 164 6.01 10.58 9.40
C VAL A 164 5.24 9.80 8.34
N CYS A 165 4.28 10.48 7.69
CA CYS A 165 3.63 10.01 6.46
C CYS A 165 4.36 10.62 5.25
N MET A 166 5.02 9.79 4.46
CA MET A 166 5.74 10.24 3.27
C MET A 166 4.79 10.66 2.13
N SER A 167 5.20 11.67 1.36
CA SER A 167 4.52 12.07 0.12
C SER A 167 4.73 11.04 -1.00
N PHE A 168 3.94 11.14 -2.07
CA PHE A 168 3.99 10.21 -3.19
C PHE A 168 3.89 10.88 -4.56
N TYR A 169 3.13 11.97 -4.72
CA TYR A 169 2.80 12.53 -6.02
C TYR A 169 3.99 13.28 -6.65
N ASP A 170 4.70 14.05 -5.81
CA ASP A 170 6.02 14.62 -6.09
C ASP A 170 7.09 13.54 -6.32
N TRP A 171 7.12 12.52 -5.45
CA TRP A 171 8.09 11.43 -5.53
C TRP A 171 7.97 10.61 -6.82
N TYR A 172 6.75 10.36 -7.29
CA TYR A 172 6.49 9.63 -8.53
C TYR A 172 6.70 10.48 -9.79
N CYS A 173 6.95 11.79 -9.64
CA CYS A 173 6.98 12.74 -10.74
C CYS A 173 5.63 12.84 -11.47
N ASP A 174 4.53 12.46 -10.79
CA ASP A 174 3.17 12.64 -11.27
C ASP A 174 2.71 14.09 -11.04
N LEU A 175 3.28 14.79 -10.05
CA LEU A 175 3.08 16.22 -9.82
C LEU A 175 3.75 17.04 -10.93
N PRO A 176 3.01 17.76 -11.79
CA PRO A 176 3.60 18.73 -12.70
C PRO A 176 3.85 20.04 -11.95
N PRO A 177 5.10 20.45 -11.65
CA PRO A 177 5.35 21.67 -10.87
C PRO A 177 4.83 22.95 -11.56
N SER A 178 4.60 22.89 -12.87
CA SER A 178 3.97 23.95 -13.64
C SER A 178 2.54 24.25 -13.22
N SER A 179 1.78 23.27 -12.70
CA SER A 179 0.41 23.49 -12.24
C SER A 179 0.36 24.41 -11.01
N PRO A 180 1.09 24.13 -9.92
CA PRO A 180 1.19 25.09 -8.80
C PRO A 180 1.78 26.45 -9.20
N GLN A 181 2.76 26.48 -10.11
CA GLN A 181 3.37 27.75 -10.58
C GLN A 181 2.38 28.63 -11.35
N THR A 182 1.50 28.02 -12.15
CA THR A 182 0.59 28.75 -13.03
C THR A 182 -0.73 29.08 -12.34
N TRP A 183 -1.25 28.15 -11.53
CA TRP A 183 -2.61 28.23 -10.98
C TRP A 183 -2.69 28.14 -9.46
N GLY A 184 -1.58 27.86 -8.77
CA GLY A 184 -1.62 27.59 -7.33
C GLY A 184 -2.35 26.30 -6.96
N GLU A 185 -2.55 25.38 -7.92
CA GLU A 185 -3.29 24.12 -7.77
C GLU A 185 -2.34 22.92 -7.94
N GLN A 186 -2.51 21.86 -7.14
CA GLN A 186 -1.70 20.65 -7.24
C GLN A 186 -1.91 20.00 -8.61
N THR A 187 -3.14 19.62 -8.92
CA THR A 187 -3.57 19.10 -10.23
C THR A 187 -5.09 19.08 -10.24
N ASP A 188 -5.70 19.77 -11.20
CA ASP A 188 -7.11 19.61 -11.54
C ASP A 188 -7.21 19.55 -13.08
N VAL A 189 -7.99 18.60 -13.60
CA VAL A 189 -8.03 18.26 -15.03
C VAL A 189 -9.44 17.89 -15.47
N PRO A 190 -9.80 18.12 -16.75
CA PRO A 190 -11.10 17.70 -17.27
C PRO A 190 -11.26 16.17 -17.23
N GLU A 191 -12.49 15.72 -16.94
CA GLU A 191 -12.85 14.30 -16.99
C GLU A 191 -12.81 13.73 -18.41
N SER A 192 -12.74 12.40 -18.54
CA SER A 192 -12.68 11.75 -19.86
C SER A 192 -13.92 12.01 -20.73
N ALA A 193 -15.08 12.25 -20.12
CA ALA A 193 -16.29 12.56 -20.87
C ALA A 193 -16.22 13.94 -21.55
N ASP A 194 -15.45 14.88 -20.98
CA ASP A 194 -15.31 16.23 -21.52
C ASP A 194 -14.50 16.26 -22.81
N TRP A 195 -13.66 15.25 -23.06
CA TRP A 195 -12.95 15.11 -24.33
C TRP A 195 -13.92 15.06 -25.54
N TYR A 196 -15.14 14.54 -25.34
CA TYR A 196 -16.18 14.49 -26.38
C TYR A 196 -16.72 15.87 -26.76
N ASN A 197 -16.62 16.85 -25.85
CA ASN A 197 -17.04 18.23 -26.11
C ASN A 197 -15.99 19.01 -26.93
N SER A 198 -14.76 18.50 -27.03
CA SER A 198 -13.70 19.17 -27.80
C SER A 198 -13.81 18.89 -29.29
N THR A 199 -13.64 19.93 -30.11
CA THR A 199 -13.53 19.80 -31.57
C THR A 199 -12.09 19.68 -32.07
N PHE A 200 -11.10 19.76 -31.17
CA PHE A 200 -9.68 19.60 -31.48
C PHE A 200 -8.90 19.06 -30.28
N LEU A 201 -8.18 17.95 -30.47
CA LEU A 201 -7.42 17.29 -29.42
C LEU A 201 -5.98 17.05 -29.89
N ILE A 202 -5.02 17.29 -28.99
CA ILE A 202 -3.62 16.87 -29.14
C ILE A 202 -3.31 15.89 -28.02
N LEU A 203 -2.74 14.73 -28.37
CA LEU A 203 -2.23 13.76 -27.40
C LEU A 203 -0.70 13.89 -27.36
N TRP A 204 -0.16 14.35 -26.23
CA TRP A 204 1.25 14.70 -26.12
C TRP A 204 1.91 14.16 -24.85
N GLY A 205 2.63 13.04 -25.03
CA GLY A 205 3.60 12.50 -24.08
C GLY A 205 3.08 12.16 -22.70
#